data_AF-A0A932H157-F1
#
_entry.id   AF-A0A932H157-F1
#
_cell.length_a   1.000
_cell.length_b   1.000
_cell.length_c   1.000
_cell.angle_alpha   90.00
_cell.angle_beta   90.00
_cell.angle_gamma   90.00
#
_symmetry.space_group_name_H-M   'P 1'
#
loop_
_entity.id
_entity.type
_entity.pdbx_description
1 polymer ?
#
loop_
_entity_poly.entity_id
_entity_poly.type
_entity_poly.pdbx_seq_one_letter_code
_entity_poly.pdbx_strand_id
1 'polypeptide(L)'
;LLTTWPVVVEVTHLLRPDAQLLFLAWLRKGGAEVADIEAADLEPIERLIAKYRDQPMDFADATLVLLADRTGVNDVITLDRRQFDVYRFRGNRRFNNLFAAGARRSRNPP
;
A
#
# COMPACT_ATOMS: atom_id res chain seq x y z
N LEU A 1 7.64 9.43 0.16
CA LEU A 1 6.83 8.18 0.09
C LEU A 1 5.71 8.30 1.10
N LEU A 2 4.54 7.71 0.84
CA LEU A 2 3.41 7.69 1.77
C LEU A 2 3.16 6.25 2.22
N THR A 3 2.78 6.05 3.48
CA THR A 3 2.38 4.76 4.04
C THR A 3 1.42 4.96 5.22
N THR A 4 1.04 3.90 5.92
CA THR A 4 0.17 3.93 7.11
C THR A 4 0.78 3.10 8.24
N TRP A 5 0.39 3.35 9.48
CA TRP A 5 0.87 2.56 10.63
C TRP A 5 0.60 1.05 10.51
N PRO A 6 -0.55 0.58 10.01
CA PRO A 6 -0.77 -0.85 9.73
C PRO A 6 0.30 -1.47 8.84
N VAL A 7 0.72 -0.78 7.76
CA VAL A 7 1.81 -1.26 6.90
C VAL A 7 3.15 -1.29 7.64
N VAL A 8 3.42 -0.27 8.48
CA VAL A 8 4.62 -0.26 9.33
C VAL A 8 4.63 -1.48 10.26
N VAL A 9 3.49 -1.82 10.87
CA VAL A 9 3.35 -3.01 11.72
C VAL A 9 3.65 -4.28 10.93
N GLU A 10 3.04 -4.48 9.76
CA GLU A 10 3.30 -5.67 8.95
C GLU A 10 4.75 -5.79 8.51
N VAL A 11 5.35 -4.70 8.03
CA VAL A 11 6.76 -4.67 7.66
C VAL A 11 7.63 -5.06 8.85
N THR A 12 7.38 -4.50 10.03
CA THR A 12 8.15 -4.88 11.23
C THR A 12 7.92 -6.33 11.63
N HIS A 13 6.72 -6.87 11.45
CA HIS A 13 6.42 -8.27 11.75
C HIS A 13 7.18 -9.24 10.83
N LEU A 14 7.40 -8.87 9.57
CA LEU A 14 8.13 -9.69 8.58
C LEU A 14 9.66 -9.59 8.71
N LEU A 15 10.17 -8.48 9.25
CA LEU A 15 11.60 -8.22 9.34
C LEU A 15 12.24 -8.87 10.57
N ARG A 16 13.52 -9.26 10.44
CA ARG A 16 14.37 -9.63 11.57
C ARG A 16 14.70 -8.40 12.44
N PRO A 17 15.03 -8.55 13.73
CA PRO A 17 15.21 -7.42 14.65
C PRO A 17 16.20 -6.34 14.18
N ASP A 18 17.32 -6.73 13.59
CA ASP A 18 18.31 -5.82 13.01
C ASP A 18 17.73 -4.98 11.86
N ALA A 19 16.98 -5.62 10.96
CA ALA A 19 16.32 -4.95 9.86
C ALA A 19 15.15 -4.06 10.32
N GLN A 20 14.43 -4.43 11.38
CA GLN A 20 13.41 -3.58 12.00
C GLN A 20 14.03 -2.26 12.49
N LEU A 21 15.16 -2.32 13.20
CA LEU A 21 15.85 -1.12 13.69
C LEU A 21 16.27 -0.19 12.55
N LEU A 22 16.81 -0.76 11.46
CA LEU A 22 17.18 0.01 10.28
C LEU A 22 15.96 0.66 9.60
N PHE A 23 14.86 -0.09 9.46
CA PHE A 23 13.62 0.41 8.88
C PHE A 23 13.02 1.56 9.71
N LEU A 24 12.92 1.40 11.03
CA LEU A 24 12.42 2.45 11.93
C LEU A 24 13.34 3.67 11.94
N ALA A 25 14.66 3.47 11.91
CA ALA A 25 15.62 4.57 11.81
C ALA A 25 15.48 5.34 10.48
N TRP A 26 15.19 4.64 9.38
CA TRP A 26 14.91 5.25 8.08
C TRP A 26 13.59 6.03 8.09
N LEU A 27 12.51 5.49 8.67
CA LEU A 27 11.24 6.19 8.86
C LEU A 27 11.43 7.47 9.69
N ARG A 28 12.14 7.37 10.83
CA ARG A 28 12.46 8.51 11.70
C ARG A 28 13.24 9.62 10.98
N LYS A 29 14.01 9.27 9.94
CA LYS A 29 14.76 10.23 9.11
C LYS A 29 13.93 10.80 7.95
N GLY A 30 12.61 10.54 7.90
CA GLY A 30 11.71 11.04 6.87
C GLY A 30 11.68 10.20 5.59
N GLY A 31 12.05 8.91 5.67
CA GLY A 31 12.00 8.01 4.52
C GLY A 31 10.60 7.87 3.90
N ALA A 32 9.57 7.89 4.75
CA ALA A 32 8.18 7.99 4.36
C ALA A 32 7.40 8.84 5.38
N GLU A 33 6.34 9.48 4.90
CA GLU A 33 5.30 10.05 5.73
C GLU A 33 4.30 8.93 6.09
N VAL A 34 4.05 8.76 7.37
CA VAL A 34 3.12 7.75 7.89
C VAL A 34 1.80 8.45 8.19
N ALA A 35 0.80 8.19 7.36
CA ALA A 35 -0.54 8.75 7.53
C ALA A 35 -1.26 8.06 8.69
N ASP A 36 -1.92 8.88 9.51
CA ASP A 36 -2.79 8.40 10.57
C ASP A 36 -4.13 7.91 10.01
N ILE A 37 -4.72 6.97 10.74
CA ILE A 37 -6.06 6.43 10.50
C ILE A 37 -6.91 6.84 11.69
N GLU A 38 -7.96 7.59 11.41
CA GLU A 38 -8.85 8.12 12.45
C GLU A 38 -10.08 7.22 12.63
N ALA A 39 -10.83 7.40 13.71
CA ALA A 39 -12.06 6.63 13.93
C ALA A 39 -13.09 6.81 12.80
N ALA A 40 -13.13 7.99 12.18
CA ALA A 40 -13.98 8.28 11.02
C ALA A 40 -13.61 7.45 9.77
N ASP A 41 -12.39 6.88 9.74
CA ASP A 41 -11.92 6.05 8.63
C ASP A 41 -12.37 4.59 8.73
N LEU A 42 -12.92 4.18 9.87
CA LEU A 42 -13.37 2.80 10.06
C LEU A 42 -14.52 2.44 9.11
N GLU A 43 -15.48 3.35 8.92
CA GLU A 43 -16.61 3.12 8.02
C GLU A 43 -16.19 2.95 6.54
N PRO A 44 -15.35 3.83 5.94
CA PRO A 44 -14.86 3.58 4.59
C PRO A 44 -13.95 2.35 4.48
N ILE A 45 -13.14 2.04 5.52
CA ILE A 45 -12.32 0.82 5.53
C ILE A 45 -13.19 -0.43 5.58
N GLU A 46 -14.21 -0.47 6.43
CA GLU A 46 -15.18 -1.57 6.50
C GLU A 46 -15.82 -1.81 5.14
N ARG A 47 -16.27 -0.74 4.46
CA ARG A 47 -16.83 -0.85 3.11
C ARG A 47 -15.84 -1.42 2.09
N LEU A 48 -14.57 -1.04 2.17
CA LEU A 48 -13.54 -1.57 1.28
C LEU A 48 -13.33 -3.07 1.51
N ILE A 49 -13.18 -3.48 2.76
CA ILE A 49 -13.02 -4.89 3.14
C ILE A 49 -14.25 -5.69 2.71
N ALA A 50 -15.47 -5.18 2.95
CA ALA A 50 -16.71 -5.82 2.52
C ALA A 50 -16.81 -5.96 0.99
N LYS A 51 -16.43 -4.90 0.26
CA LYS A 51 -16.42 -4.88 -1.22
C LYS A 51 -15.46 -5.92 -1.80
N TYR A 52 -14.32 -6.14 -1.14
CA TYR A 52 -13.27 -7.07 -1.58
C TYR A 52 -13.23 -8.35 -0.75
N ARG A 53 -14.32 -8.73 -0.08
CA ARG A 53 -14.39 -9.89 0.82
C ARG A 53 -14.02 -11.23 0.18
N ASP A 54 -14.19 -11.34 -1.14
CA ASP A 54 -13.84 -12.54 -1.91
C ASP A 54 -12.35 -12.54 -2.34
N GLN A 55 -11.59 -11.54 -1.89
CA GLN A 55 -10.15 -11.36 -2.09
C GLN A 55 -9.46 -11.26 -0.72
N PRO A 56 -8.15 -11.50 -0.62
CA PRO A 56 -7.42 -11.45 0.64
C PRO A 56 -7.12 -10.02 1.14
N MET A 57 -8.02 -9.04 0.93
CA MET A 57 -7.82 -7.67 1.42
C MET A 57 -7.79 -7.67 2.95
N ASP A 58 -6.65 -7.31 3.52
CA ASP A 58 -6.49 -7.06 4.94
C ASP A 58 -6.69 -5.57 5.28
N PHE A 59 -6.55 -5.26 6.57
CA PHE A 59 -6.69 -3.91 7.07
C PHE A 59 -5.60 -2.96 6.54
N ALA A 60 -4.36 -3.44 6.37
CA ALA A 60 -3.26 -2.63 5.86
C ALA A 60 -3.52 -2.22 4.41
N ASP A 61 -3.93 -3.17 3.57
CA ASP A 61 -4.32 -2.92 2.19
C ASP A 61 -5.49 -1.93 2.08
N ALA A 62 -6.53 -2.12 2.90
CA ALA A 62 -7.66 -1.19 2.92
C ALA A 62 -7.24 0.24 3.29
N THR A 63 -6.29 0.39 4.22
CA THR A 63 -5.77 1.71 4.61
C THR A 63 -4.96 2.37 3.50
N LEU A 64 -4.23 1.60 2.68
CA LEU A 64 -3.53 2.11 1.51
C LEU A 64 -4.49 2.54 0.39
N VAL A 65 -5.57 1.79 0.17
CA VAL A 65 -6.62 2.18 -0.78
C VAL A 65 -7.30 3.48 -0.33
N LEU A 66 -7.63 3.59 0.95
CA LEU A 66 -8.17 4.82 1.53
C LEU A 66 -7.19 6.01 1.39
N LEU A 67 -5.90 5.79 1.63
CA LEU A 67 -4.89 6.83 1.49
C LEU A 67 -4.75 7.29 0.03
N ALA A 68 -4.84 6.39 -0.94
CA ALA A 68 -4.91 6.73 -2.36
C ALA A 68 -6.20 7.51 -2.69
N ASP A 69 -7.33 7.14 -2.07
CA ASP A 69 -8.59 7.87 -2.16
C ASP A 69 -8.51 9.30 -1.61
N ARG A 70 -7.68 9.55 -0.60
CA ARG A 70 -7.44 10.89 -0.05
C ARG A 70 -6.46 11.69 -0.90
N THR A 71 -5.32 11.12 -1.26
CA THR A 71 -4.17 11.85 -1.82
C THR A 71 -4.12 11.91 -3.34
N GLY A 72 -4.67 10.90 -4.02
CA GLY A 72 -4.81 10.83 -5.48
C GLY A 72 -3.63 10.15 -6.13
N VAL A 73 -2.67 9.74 -5.31
CA VAL A 73 -1.53 8.92 -5.66
C VAL A 73 -2.04 7.56 -6.10
N ASN A 74 -1.67 7.18 -7.32
CA ASN A 74 -2.03 5.91 -7.93
C ASN A 74 -0.83 4.98 -8.11
N ASP A 75 0.39 5.49 -7.89
CA ASP A 75 1.60 4.68 -7.87
C ASP A 75 1.70 3.94 -6.54
N VAL A 76 1.88 2.62 -6.61
CA VAL A 76 2.02 1.75 -5.44
C VAL A 76 3.29 0.91 -5.55
N ILE A 77 3.96 0.72 -4.43
CA ILE A 77 5.10 -0.17 -4.28
C ILE A 77 4.61 -1.37 -3.47
N THR A 78 4.33 -2.50 -4.13
CA THR A 78 3.89 -3.73 -3.47
C THR A 78 4.45 -4.97 -4.16
N LEU A 79 4.88 -5.94 -3.36
CA LEU A 79 5.32 -7.25 -3.84
C LEU A 79 4.12 -8.14 -4.20
N ASP A 80 2.96 -7.90 -3.60
CA ASP A 80 1.73 -8.60 -3.96
C ASP A 80 1.06 -7.94 -5.16
N ARG A 81 1.52 -8.34 -6.34
CA ARG A 81 0.98 -7.86 -7.61
C ARG A 81 -0.49 -8.23 -7.81
N ARG A 82 -0.95 -9.37 -7.28
CA ARG A 82 -2.29 -9.89 -7.58
C ARG A 82 -3.37 -9.09 -6.86
N GLN A 83 -3.09 -8.63 -5.65
CA GLN A 83 -4.04 -7.88 -4.84
C GLN A 83 -4.30 -6.48 -5.40
N PHE A 84 -3.26 -5.67 -5.59
CA PHE A 84 -3.41 -4.29 -6.06
C PHE A 84 -3.83 -4.14 -7.53
N ASP A 85 -3.74 -5.19 -8.34
CA ASP A 85 -4.29 -5.20 -9.71
C ASP A 85 -5.83 -5.19 -9.71
N VAL A 86 -6.47 -5.67 -8.63
CA VAL A 86 -7.92 -5.76 -8.50
C VAL A 86 -8.50 -4.54 -7.78
N TYR A 87 -7.75 -3.98 -6.83
CA TYR A 87 -8.23 -2.84 -6.04
C TYR A 87 -8.40 -1.57 -6.87
N ARG A 88 -9.38 -0.76 -6.46
CA ARG A 88 -9.80 0.45 -7.18
C ARG A 88 -10.02 1.58 -6.20
N PHE A 89 -9.56 2.75 -6.57
CA PHE A 89 -9.69 4.00 -5.82
C PHE A 89 -10.31 5.09 -6.74
N ARG A 90 -10.82 6.19 -6.18
CA ARG A 90 -11.39 7.39 -6.83
C ARG A 90 -12.15 7.10 -8.12
N GLY A 91 -13.34 6.54 -8.00
CA GLY A 91 -14.21 6.32 -9.18
C GLY A 91 -13.65 5.27 -10.13
N ASN A 92 -13.17 4.15 -9.60
CA ASN A 92 -12.73 2.97 -10.35
C ASN A 92 -11.36 3.08 -11.06
N ARG A 93 -10.46 3.93 -10.57
CA ARG A 93 -9.06 4.03 -11.05
C ARG A 93 -8.23 2.84 -10.59
N ARG A 94 -7.26 2.44 -11.42
CA ARG A 94 -6.31 1.36 -11.15
C ARG A 94 -5.02 1.89 -10.56
N PHE A 95 -4.40 1.09 -9.69
CA PHE A 95 -3.04 1.33 -9.24
C PHE A 95 -2.02 1.03 -10.33
N ASN A 96 -0.91 1.75 -10.30
CA ASN A 96 0.28 1.49 -11.09
C ASN A 96 1.35 0.90 -10.17
N ASN A 97 1.57 -0.42 -10.27
CA ASN A 97 2.58 -1.09 -9.46
C ASN A 97 3.99 -0.83 -10.02
N LEU A 98 4.78 -0.05 -9.27
CA LEU A 98 6.12 0.36 -9.69
C LEU A 98 7.14 -0.80 -9.72
N PHE A 99 6.94 -1.86 -8.93
CA PHE A 99 7.77 -3.08 -9.03
C PHE A 99 7.45 -3.93 -10.27
N ALA A 100 6.27 -3.77 -10.87
CA ALA A 100 5.92 -4.46 -12.12
C ALA A 100 6.43 -3.69 -13.36
N ALA A 101 6.52 -2.36 -13.28
CA ALA A 101 6.95 -1.50 -14.38
C ALA A 101 8.42 -1.71 -14.78
N GLY A 102 9.30 -2.08 -13.83
CA GLY A 102 10.70 -2.41 -14.12
C GLY A 102 10.92 -3.60 -15.05
N ALA A 103 9.95 -4.52 -15.16
CA ALA A 103 10.04 -5.69 -16.04
C ALA A 103 9.61 -5.43 -17.49
N ARG A 104 8.94 -4.29 -17.77
CA ARG A 104 8.40 -3.98 -19.11
C ARG A 104 9.32 -3.13 -19.99
N ARG A 105 10.51 -2.74 -19.52
CA ARG A 105 11.48 -1.92 -20.29
C ARG A 105 12.60 -2.71 -21.00
N SER A 106 12.52 -4.04 -21.06
CA SER A 106 13.52 -4.90 -21.74
C SER A 106 12.96 -5.71 -22.93
N ARG A 107 11.96 -5.22 -23.63
CA ARG A 107 11.57 -5.78 -24.94
C ARG A 107 11.43 -4.67 -25.97
N ASN A 108 12.56 -4.33 -26.59
CA ASN A 108 12.58 -3.93 -27.99
C ASN A 108 13.46 -4.93 -28.74
N PRO A 109 12.89 -5.62 -29.73
CA PRO A 109 13.51 -5.63 -31.06
C PRO A 109 12.45 -5.46 -32.19
N PRO A 110 12.85 -5.28 -33.45
CA PRO A 110 14.18 -4.92 -33.97
C PRO A 110 14.32 -3.43 -34.32
#